data_AF-A0A934BF01-F1
#
_entry.id   AF-A0A934BF01-F1
#
_cell.length_a   1.000
_cell.length_b   1.000
_cell.length_c   1.000
_cell.angle_alpha   90.00
_cell.angle_beta   90.00
_cell.angle_gamma   90.00
#
_symmetry.space_group_name_H-M   'P 1'
#
loop_
_entity.id
_entity.type
_entity.pdbx_description
1 polymer ?
#
loop_
_entity_poly.entity_id
_entity_poly.type
_entity_poly.pdbx_seq_one_letter_code
_entity_poly.pdbx_strand_id
1 'polypeptide(L)' 'LGKTIQRKTVTYDLERQMKGAKLVKCSEFGDEIIKNM' A
#
# COMPACT_ATOMS: atom_id res chain seq x y z
N LEU A 1 -3.54 -9.15 1.89
CA LEU A 1 -4.22 -7.88 1.52
C LEU A 1 -4.48 -6.94 2.71
N GLY A 2 -5.16 -7.38 3.78
CA GLY A 2 -5.55 -6.48 4.88
C GLY A 2 -4.40 -5.75 5.61
N LYS A 3 -3.25 -6.40 5.82
CA LYS A 3 -2.12 -5.82 6.57
C LYS A 3 -1.43 -4.65 5.83
N THR A 4 -1.19 -4.77 4.53
CA THR A 4 -0.51 -3.72 3.74
C THR A 4 -1.36 -2.44 3.65
N ILE A 5 -2.67 -2.60 3.50
CA ILE A 5 -3.63 -1.49 3.51
C ILE A 5 -3.74 -0.87 4.92
N GLN A 6 -3.72 -1.67 5.99
CA GLN A 6 -3.67 -1.16 7.38
C GLN A 6 -2.40 -0.35 7.68
N ARG A 7 -1.26 -0.72 7.08
CA ARG A 7 0.00 0.04 7.18
C ARG A 7 0.02 1.29 6.30
N LYS A 8 -1.09 1.57 5.60
CA LYS A 8 -1.26 2.69 4.67
C LYS A 8 -0.19 2.75 3.58
N THR A 9 0.44 1.63 3.21
CA THR A 9 1.38 1.58 2.09
C THR A 9 0.60 1.18 0.85
N VAL A 10 0.28 2.13 -0.02
CA VAL A 10 -0.67 1.91 -1.12
C VAL A 10 -0.28 2.67 -2.38
N THR A 11 -0.87 2.30 -3.51
CA THR A 11 -0.70 3.00 -4.79
C THR A 11 -1.51 4.29 -4.84
N TYR A 12 -1.27 5.09 -5.88
CA TYR A 12 -1.86 6.43 -6.06
C TYR A 12 -3.38 6.47 -5.95
N ASP A 13 -4.07 5.45 -6.45
CA ASP A 13 -5.53 5.38 -6.42
C ASP A 13 -6.12 5.36 -5.01
N LEU A 14 -5.38 4.77 -4.06
CA LEU A 14 -5.78 4.62 -2.67
C LEU A 14 -5.19 5.71 -1.77
N GLU A 15 -4.00 6.22 -2.09
CA GLU A 15 -3.35 7.30 -1.34
C GLU A 15 -4.22 8.55 -1.29
N ARG A 16 -4.84 8.93 -2.42
CA ARG A 16 -5.78 10.06 -2.48
C ARG A 16 -7.02 9.90 -1.59
N GLN A 17 -7.37 8.67 -1.24
CA GLN A 17 -8.51 8.35 -0.35
C GLN A 17 -8.06 8.16 1.10
N MET A 18 -6.75 8.11 1.37
CA MET A 18 -6.17 7.78 2.67
C MET A 18 -5.16 8.85 3.12
N LYS A 19 -5.60 9.75 4.01
CA LYS A 19 -4.73 10.81 4.55
C LYS A 19 -3.55 10.20 5.34
N GLY A 20 -2.33 10.53 4.93
CA GLY A 20 -1.08 10.04 5.52
C GLY A 20 -0.68 8.63 5.09
N ALA A 21 -1.11 8.21 3.90
CA ALA A 21 -0.64 6.97 3.29
C ALA A 21 0.71 7.16 2.58
N LYS A 22 1.54 6.10 2.60
CA LYS A 22 2.80 6.02 1.89
C LYS A 22 2.54 5.56 0.46
N LEU A 23 2.76 6.46 -0.50
CA LEU A 23 2.67 6.17 -1.92
C LEU A 23 3.79 5.21 -2.36
N VAL A 24 3.44 4.13 -3.04
CA VAL A 24 4.38 3.17 -3.66
C VAL A 24 3.97 2.82 -5.09
N LYS A 25 4.92 2.35 -5.91
CA LYS A 25 4.63 1.84 -7.26
C LYS A 25 3.92 0.49 -7.20
N CYS A 26 3.24 0.10 -8.28
CA CYS A 26 2.52 -1.18 -8.35
C CYS A 26 3.43 -2.40 -8.09
N SER A 27 4.67 -2.39 -8.60
CA SER A 27 5.64 -3.45 -8.35
C SER A 27 6.00 -3.55 -6.86
N GLU A 28 6.29 -2.41 -6.24
CA GLU A 28 6.65 -2.32 -4.82
C GLU A 28 5.46 -2.68 -3.91
N PHE A 29 4.23 -2.39 -4.34
CA PHE A 29 3.02 -2.78 -3.63
C PHE A 29 2.85 -4.31 -3.61
N GLY A 30 3.18 -4.99 -4.72
CA GLY A 30 3.21 -6.46 -4.78
C GLY A 30 4.23 -7.05 -3.82
N ASP A 31 5.45 -6.50 -3.80
CA ASP A 31 6.51 -6.94 -2.88
C ASP A 31 6.10 -6.74 -1.41
N GLU A 32 5.47 -5.61 -1.11
CA GLU A 32 4.99 -5.31 0.24
C GLU A 32 3.78 -6.19 0.63
N ILE A 33 2.96 -6.65 -0.31
CA ILE A 33 1.93 -7.67 -0.06
C ILE A 33 2.59 -9.00 0.31
N ILE A 34 3.56 -9.45 -0.48
CA ILE A 34 4.26 -10.73 -0.26
C ILE A 34 5.00 -10.71 1.08
N LYS A 35 5.68 -9.60 1.41
CA LYS A 35 6.38 -9.42 2.69
C LYS A 35 5.45 -9.43 3.91
N ASN A 36 4.19 -9.03 3.73
CA ASN A 36 3.19 -8.96 4.81
C ASN A 36 2.17 -10.12 4.77
N MET A 37 2.31 -11.12 3.89
CA MET A 37 1.59 -12.39 4.01
C MET A 37 2.08 -13.11 5.27
#